data_AF-A0A969MRP8-F1
#
_entry.id   AF-A0A969MRP8-F1
#
_cell.length_a   1.000
_cell.length_b   1.000
_cell.length_c   1.000
_cell.angle_alpha   90.00
_cell.angle_beta   90.00
_cell.angle_gamma   90.00
#
_symmetry.space_group_name_H-M   'P 1'
#
loop_
_entity.id
_entity.type
_entity.pdbx_description
1 polymer ?
#
loop_
_entity_poly.entity_id
_entity_poly.type
_entity_poly.pdbx_seq_one_letter_code
_entity_poly.pdbx_strand_id
1 'polypeptide(L)' 'CQHQNDEATAEEFLDCYMGEYEDEEDFVYRMWEDAGTLKQLEEIGINEFYIDWSAVARDWFIDSYFSVEVGYKETYVFSR' A
#
# COMPACT_ATOMS: atom_id res chain seq x y z
N CYS A 1 22.63 -23.89 -0.44
CA CYS A 1 21.23 -24.29 -0.64
C CYS A 1 20.50 -24.14 0.69
N GLN A 2 19.96 -22.96 0.99
CA GLN A 2 19.16 -22.74 2.19
C GLN A 2 17.70 -22.79 1.76
N HIS A 3 16.95 -23.71 2.37
CA HIS A 3 15.59 -24.06 2.00
C HIS A 3 14.67 -22.85 2.21
N GLN A 4 14.02 -22.40 1.13
CA GLN A 4 12.81 -21.59 1.19
C GLN A 4 11.74 -22.45 1.87
N ASN A 5 11.25 -22.02 3.04
CA ASN A 5 10.00 -22.54 3.58
C ASN A 5 8.88 -21.88 2.78
N ASP A 6 8.41 -22.59 1.75
CA ASP A 6 7.37 -22.17 0.79
C ASP A 6 5.94 -22.36 1.33
N GLU A 7 5.75 -22.45 2.64
CA GLU A 7 4.44 -22.61 3.26
C GLU A 7 4.19 -21.47 4.25
N ALA A 8 3.90 -20.29 3.72
CA ALA A 8 3.24 -19.26 4.52
C ALA A 8 1.93 -19.84 5.06
N THR A 9 1.77 -19.81 6.39
CA THR A 9 0.56 -20.30 7.03
C THR A 9 -0.60 -19.32 6.79
N ALA A 10 -1.84 -19.81 6.85
CA ALA A 10 -3.01 -18.95 6.69
C ALA A 10 -3.09 -17.86 7.77
N GLU A 11 -2.50 -18.09 8.94
CA GLU A 11 -2.39 -17.09 10.01
C GLU A 11 -1.43 -15.96 9.63
N GLU A 12 -0.23 -16.28 9.12
CA GLU A 12 0.74 -15.28 8.65
C GLU A 12 0.19 -14.43 7.49
N PHE A 13 -0.62 -15.03 6.62
CA PHE A 13 -1.29 -14.29 5.55
C PHE A 13 -2.31 -13.26 6.08
N LEU A 14 -3.07 -13.62 7.12
CA LEU A 14 -4.04 -12.72 7.75
C LEU A 14 -3.34 -11.61 8.55
N ASP A 15 -2.22 -11.90 9.18
CA ASP A 15 -1.42 -10.90 9.90
C ASP A 15 -0.83 -9.84 8.96
N CYS A 16 -0.55 -10.20 7.71
CA CYS A 16 -0.10 -9.27 6.67
C CYS A 16 -1.24 -8.48 6.00
N TYR A 17 -2.51 -8.76 6.31
CA TYR A 17 -3.63 -8.08 5.67
C TYR A 17 -3.77 -6.64 6.17
N MET A 18 -3.73 -5.69 5.24
CA MET A 18 -3.75 -4.25 5.52
C MET A 18 -5.14 -3.63 5.35
N GLY A 19 -6.03 -4.26 4.58
CA GLY A 19 -7.40 -3.78 4.40
C GLY A 19 -7.88 -3.80 2.95
N GLU A 20 -9.02 -3.15 2.75
CA GLU A 20 -9.72 -2.98 1.47
C GLU A 20 -9.71 -1.51 1.06
N TYR A 21 -9.35 -1.25 -0.19
CA TYR A 21 -9.15 0.07 -0.77
C TYR A 21 -9.75 0.14 -2.18
N GLU A 22 -10.00 1.35 -2.69
CA GLU A 22 -10.51 1.49 -4.07
C GLU A 22 -9.49 0.98 -5.10
N ASP A 23 -8.23 1.35 -4.90
CA ASP A 23 -7.07 0.97 -5.69
C ASP A 23 -5.78 1.15 -4.85
N GLU A 24 -4.64 0.87 -5.47
CA GLU A 24 -3.32 1.04 -4.85
C GLU A 24 -3.00 2.50 -4.49
N GLU A 25 -3.55 3.47 -5.22
CA GLU A 25 -3.33 4.90 -4.98
C GLU A 25 -4.07 5.37 -3.73
N ASP A 26 -5.33 4.94 -3.57
CA ASP A 26 -6.14 5.17 -2.37
C ASP A 26 -5.46 4.58 -1.12
N PHE A 27 -4.87 3.38 -1.24
CA PHE A 27 -4.08 2.80 -0.14
C PHE A 27 -2.93 3.72 0.26
N VAL A 28 -2.06 4.08 -0.68
CA VAL A 28 -0.87 4.90 -0.36
C VAL A 28 -1.26 6.27 0.16
N TYR A 29 -2.28 6.90 -0.43
CA TYR A 29 -2.80 8.18 0.03
C TYR A 29 -3.21 8.12 1.50
N ARG A 30 -4.04 7.13 1.88
CA ARG A 30 -4.48 6.96 3.27
C ARG A 30 -3.33 6.67 4.21
N MET A 31 -2.36 5.86 3.79
CA MET A 31 -1.16 5.60 4.59
C MET A 31 -0.37 6.88 4.87
N TRP A 32 -0.27 7.79 3.91
CA TRP A 32 0.39 9.09 4.08
C TRP A 32 -0.42 10.08 4.89
N GLU A 33 -1.76 10.05 4.76
CA GLU A 33 -2.68 10.83 5.57
C GLU A 33 -2.57 10.43 7.05
N ASP A 34 -2.68 9.13 7.35
CA ASP A 34 -2.61 8.57 8.69
C ASP A 34 -1.24 8.78 9.35
N ALA A 35 -0.16 8.71 8.56
CA ALA A 35 1.20 9.02 9.03
C ALA A 35 1.43 10.54 9.25
N GLY A 36 0.50 11.39 8.80
CA GLY A 36 0.64 12.86 8.85
C GLY A 36 1.62 13.42 7.83
N THR A 37 2.07 12.63 6.86
CA THR A 37 2.99 13.05 5.80
C THR A 37 2.37 14.12 4.92
N LEU A 38 1.09 14.00 4.58
CA LEU A 38 0.37 15.01 3.79
C LEU A 38 0.40 16.39 4.46
N LYS A 39 0.14 16.42 5.76
CA LYS A 39 0.19 17.65 6.56
C LYS A 39 1.60 18.27 6.58
N GLN A 40 2.63 17.44 6.73
CA GLN A 40 4.02 17.92 6.70
C GLN A 40 4.38 18.52 5.34
N LEU A 41 3.91 17.92 4.24
CA LEU A 41 4.11 18.43 2.89
C LEU A 41 3.40 19.78 2.70
N GLU A 42 2.18 19.92 3.20
CA GLU A 42 1.43 21.17 3.14
C GLU A 42 2.15 22.30 3.90
N GLU A 43 2.70 22.02 5.09
CA GLU A 43 3.45 22.98 5.91
C GLU A 43 4.71 23.52 5.23
N ILE A 44 5.33 22.73 4.34
CA ILE A 44 6.49 23.16 3.53
C ILE A 44 6.09 23.72 2.16
N GLY A 45 4.78 23.88 1.90
CA GLY A 45 4.24 24.47 0.69
C GLY A 45 4.11 23.52 -0.50
N ILE A 46 4.17 22.20 -0.28
CA ILE A 46 3.92 21.19 -1.30
C ILE A 46 2.47 20.73 -1.18
N ASN A 47 1.69 20.98 -2.22
CA ASN A 47 0.30 20.55 -2.28
C ASN A 47 0.19 19.12 -2.85
N GLU A 48 -0.64 18.28 -2.23
CA GLU A 48 -0.90 16.89 -2.61
C GLU A 48 -1.40 16.70 -4.04
N PHE A 49 -2.05 17.71 -4.64
CA PHE A 49 -2.49 17.68 -6.05
C PHE A 49 -1.33 17.69 -7.06
N TYR A 50 -0.10 17.97 -6.62
CA TYR A 50 1.10 17.88 -7.44
C TYR A 50 1.84 16.56 -7.31
N ILE A 51 1.34 15.62 -6.50
CA ILE A 51 1.95 14.32 -6.27
C ILE A 51 1.40 13.34 -7.31
N ASP A 52 2.30 12.61 -7.96
CA ASP A 52 1.96 11.50 -8.83
C ASP A 52 1.74 10.24 -7.98
N TRP A 53 0.51 10.05 -7.52
CA TRP A 53 0.13 8.92 -6.66
C TRP A 53 0.33 7.57 -7.34
N SER A 54 0.10 7.47 -8.65
CA SER A 54 0.38 6.27 -9.44
C SER A 54 1.86 5.88 -9.42
N ALA A 55 2.77 6.86 -9.38
CA ALA A 55 4.21 6.60 -9.28
C ALA A 55 4.60 6.13 -7.87
N VAL A 56 4.04 6.73 -6.82
CA VAL A 56 4.32 6.34 -5.43
C VAL A 56 3.78 4.94 -5.14
N ALA A 57 2.53 4.67 -5.53
CA ALA A 57 1.91 3.34 -5.42
C ALA A 57 2.79 2.28 -6.08
N ARG A 58 3.18 2.50 -7.34
CA ARG A 58 4.05 1.56 -8.06
C ARG A 58 5.35 1.26 -7.33
N ASP A 59 6.00 2.26 -6.75
CA ASP A 59 7.24 2.06 -5.98
C ASP A 59 7.00 1.18 -4.74
N TRP A 60 5.88 1.41 -4.04
CA TRP A 60 5.49 0.67 -2.86
C TRP A 60 5.13 -0.79 -3.15
N PHE A 61 4.40 -1.04 -4.24
CA PHE A 61 3.96 -2.39 -4.64
C PHE A 61 5.02 -3.19 -5.42
N ILE A 62 6.14 -2.57 -5.82
CA ILE A 62 7.28 -3.30 -6.41
C ILE A 62 7.88 -4.27 -5.39
N ASP A 63 8.13 -3.80 -4.16
CA ASP A 63 8.87 -4.57 -3.15
C ASP A 63 8.09 -4.81 -1.85
N SER A 64 7.40 -3.80 -1.32
CA SER A 64 6.90 -3.79 0.06
C SER A 64 5.48 -4.33 0.23
N TYR A 65 4.64 -4.20 -0.80
CA TYR A 65 3.22 -4.56 -0.73
C TYR A 65 2.79 -5.45 -1.89
N PHE A 66 1.67 -6.13 -1.68
CA PHE A 66 0.97 -6.94 -2.66
C PHE A 66 -0.52 -6.61 -2.65
N SER A 67 -1.12 -6.48 -3.82
CA SER A 67 -2.54 -6.14 -4.00
C SER A 67 -3.27 -7.25 -4.78
N VAL A 68 -4.55 -7.41 -4.50
CA VAL A 68 -5.47 -8.26 -5.28
C VAL A 68 -6.71 -7.46 -5.63
N GLU A 69 -6.89 -7.19 -6.93
CA GLU A 69 -8.13 -6.62 -7.47
C GLU A 69 -9.19 -7.72 -7.62
N VAL A 70 -10.39 -7.51 -7.07
CA VAL A 70 -11.43 -8.55 -7.00
C VAL A 70 -12.71 -8.15 -7.72
N GLY A 71 -12.87 -6.85 -7.96
CA GLY A 71 -14.07 -6.28 -8.56
C GLY A 71 -13.88 -4.82 -8.99
N TYR A 72 -14.99 -4.11 -9.15
CA TYR A 72 -14.95 -2.69 -9.48
C TYR A 72 -14.62 -1.86 -8.23
N LYS A 73 -13.45 -1.23 -8.20
CA LYS A 73 -12.95 -0.40 -7.09
C LYS A 73 -12.87 -1.15 -5.76
N GLU A 74 -12.40 -2.38 -5.81
CA GLU A 74 -12.21 -3.21 -4.62
C GLU A 74 -10.85 -3.93 -4.75
N THR A 75 -9.89 -3.46 -3.96
CA THR A 75 -8.51 -3.92 -3.93
C THR A 75 -8.11 -4.28 -2.51
N TYR A 76 -7.75 -5.53 -2.27
CA TYR A 76 -7.21 -5.99 -0.99
C TYR A 76 -5.69 -5.84 -0.97
N VAL A 77 -5.13 -5.26 0.09
CA VAL A 77 -3.69 -5.01 0.22
C VAL A 77 -3.09 -5.84 1.34
N PHE A 78 -1.88 -6.35 1.10
CA PHE A 78 -1.10 -7.16 2.01
C PHE A 78 0.34 -6.64 2.07
N SER A 79 0.98 -6.67 3.25
CA SER A 79 2.43 -6.47 3.36
C SER A 79 3.20 -7.74 3.00
N ARG A 80 4.41 -7.57 2.46
CA ARG A 80 5.36 -8.66 2.19
C ARG A 80 6.32 -8.92 3.34
#